data_AF-A0A2N0HWM5-F1
#
_entry.id   AF-A0A2N0HWM5-F1
#
_cell.length_a   1.000
_cell.length_b   1.000
_cell.length_c   1.000
_cell.angle_alpha   90.00
_cell.angle_beta   90.00
_cell.angle_gamma   90.00
#
_symmetry.space_group_name_H-M   'P 1'
#
loop_
_entity.id
_entity.type
_entity.pdbx_description
1 polymer ?
#
loop_
_entity_poly.entity_id
_entity_poly.type
_entity_poly.pdbx_seq_one_letter_code
_entity_poly.pdbx_strand_id
1 'polypeptide(L)'
;MRYSGAMSTLRPLLSCLVLPLVLMALGACSTQIELRTAAQQEQFARESASRGDWAQAMRNYADAADNAELGHGDAAWQARLHHEAGRAASAACRDDAAQFHFRRAIALAKQASTSSALSEKALESLQAGKPCGVPR
;
A
#
# COMPACT_ATOMS: atom_id res chain seq x y z
N MET A 1 -13.03 -48.85 -45.58
CA MET A 1 -12.12 -48.22 -44.60
C MET A 1 -12.74 -46.90 -44.16
N ARG A 2 -13.21 -46.79 -42.91
CA ARG A 2 -13.71 -45.54 -42.33
C ARG A 2 -12.87 -45.25 -41.09
N TYR A 3 -12.05 -44.21 -41.13
CA TYR A 3 -11.34 -43.69 -39.96
C TYR A 3 -12.26 -42.68 -39.25
N SER A 4 -12.70 -43.03 -38.04
CA SER A 4 -13.40 -42.12 -37.13
C SER A 4 -12.41 -41.11 -36.55
N GLY A 5 -12.44 -39.88 -37.06
CA GLY A 5 -11.72 -38.73 -36.48
C GLY A 5 -12.49 -38.17 -35.30
N ALA A 6 -12.39 -38.80 -34.13
CA ALA A 6 -12.87 -38.26 -32.86
C ALA A 6 -11.70 -38.05 -31.90
N MET A 7 -10.71 -37.26 -32.32
CA MET A 7 -9.64 -36.79 -31.43
C MET A 7 -9.47 -35.29 -31.65
N SER A 8 -9.37 -34.55 -30.54
CA SER A 8 -8.92 -33.15 -30.48
C SER A 8 -9.95 -32.03 -30.24
N THR A 9 -11.00 -32.25 -29.45
CA THR A 9 -11.78 -31.14 -28.83
C THR A 9 -11.65 -31.06 -27.31
N LEU A 10 -11.25 -32.15 -26.64
CA LEU A 10 -11.00 -32.17 -25.18
C LEU A 10 -9.76 -31.37 -24.74
N ARG A 11 -8.68 -31.40 -25.52
CA ARG A 11 -7.44 -30.67 -25.23
C ARG A 11 -7.60 -29.14 -25.22
N PRO A 12 -8.25 -28.50 -26.22
CA PRO A 12 -8.43 -27.05 -26.18
C PRO A 12 -9.35 -26.61 -25.03
N LEU A 13 -10.39 -27.38 -24.69
CA LEU A 13 -11.28 -27.08 -23.56
C LEU A 13 -10.57 -27.15 -22.20
N LEU A 14 -9.72 -28.18 -21.98
CA LEU A 14 -8.90 -28.29 -20.78
C LEU A 14 -7.87 -27.15 -20.68
N SER A 15 -7.19 -26.79 -21.78
CA SER A 15 -6.28 -25.64 -21.79
C SER A 15 -7.00 -24.30 -21.53
N CYS A 16 -8.21 -24.12 -22.07
CA CYS A 16 -9.03 -22.92 -21.83
C CYS A 16 -9.53 -22.81 -20.38
N LEU A 17 -9.61 -23.90 -19.62
CA LEU A 17 -10.01 -23.87 -18.21
C LEU A 17 -8.80 -23.82 -17.26
N VAL A 18 -7.71 -24.53 -17.58
CA VAL A 18 -6.52 -24.59 -16.74
C VAL A 18 -5.76 -23.26 -16.74
N LEU A 19 -5.62 -22.61 -17.90
CA LEU A 19 -4.91 -21.34 -18.02
C LEU A 19 -5.52 -20.21 -17.15
N PRO A 20 -6.82 -19.89 -17.21
CA PRO A 20 -7.39 -18.87 -16.35
C PRO A 20 -7.32 -19.23 -14.87
N LEU A 21 -7.42 -20.53 -14.52
CA LEU A 21 -7.27 -20.97 -13.13
C LEU A 21 -5.85 -20.73 -12.60
N VAL A 22 -4.83 -21.03 -13.42
CA VAL A 22 -3.41 -20.76 -13.09
C VAL A 22 -3.15 -19.26 -12.98
N LEU A 23 -3.68 -18.45 -13.88
CA LEU A 23 -3.55 -16.98 -13.83
C LEU A 23 -4.23 -16.39 -12.58
N MET A 24 -5.42 -16.87 -12.23
CA MET A 24 -6.12 -16.48 -11.00
C MET A 24 -5.33 -16.86 -9.74
N ALA A 25 -4.76 -18.08 -9.71
CA ALA A 25 -3.93 -18.53 -8.59
C ALA A 25 -2.64 -17.70 -8.46
N LEU A 26 -1.97 -17.38 -9.56
CA LEU A 26 -0.78 -16.53 -9.57
C LEU A 26 -1.11 -15.10 -9.10
N GLY A 27 -2.24 -14.54 -9.54
CA GLY A 27 -2.71 -13.21 -9.12
C GLY A 27 -3.07 -13.15 -7.63
N ALA A 28 -3.71 -14.19 -7.08
CA ALA A 28 -4.02 -14.26 -5.65
C ALA A 28 -2.76 -14.42 -4.78
N CYS A 29 -1.76 -15.18 -5.26
CA CYS A 29 -0.48 -15.29 -4.59
C CYS A 29 0.31 -13.97 -4.62
N SER A 30 0.27 -13.23 -5.74
CA SER A 30 0.96 -11.94 -5.83
C SER A 30 0.37 -10.93 -4.84
N THR A 31 -0.95 -10.79 -4.77
CA THR A 31 -1.57 -9.84 -3.81
C THR A 31 -1.25 -10.20 -2.36
N GLN A 32 -1.22 -11.49 -2.00
CA GLN A 32 -0.84 -11.92 -0.66
C GLN A 32 0.62 -11.61 -0.32
N ILE A 33 1.53 -11.68 -1.29
CA ILE A 33 2.94 -11.32 -1.09
C ILE A 33 3.06 -9.83 -0.81
N GLU A 34 2.41 -8.98 -1.60
CA GLU A 34 2.41 -7.52 -1.40
C GLU A 34 1.93 -7.15 0.01
N LEU A 35 0.81 -7.73 0.49
CA LEU A 35 0.30 -7.44 1.84
C LEU A 35 1.25 -7.89 2.96
N ARG A 36 1.97 -9.00 2.78
CA ARG A 36 3.00 -9.43 3.76
C ARG A 36 4.20 -8.50 3.74
N THR A 37 4.64 -8.09 2.56
CA THR A 37 5.73 -7.13 2.39
C THR A 37 5.37 -5.78 3.03
N ALA A 38 4.14 -5.30 2.82
CA ALA A 38 3.64 -4.08 3.45
C ALA A 38 3.71 -4.16 4.98
N ALA A 39 3.23 -5.26 5.57
CA ALA A 39 3.28 -5.46 7.01
C ALA A 39 4.73 -5.52 7.55
N GLN A 40 5.65 -6.14 6.81
CA GLN A 40 7.07 -6.19 7.18
C GLN A 40 7.72 -4.81 7.11
N GLN A 41 7.46 -4.04 6.07
CA GLN A 41 7.96 -2.68 5.92
C GLN A 41 7.39 -1.75 7.01
N GLU A 42 6.12 -1.90 7.39
CA GLU A 42 5.53 -1.18 8.52
C GLU A 42 6.32 -1.45 9.83
N GLN A 43 6.76 -2.70 10.06
CA GLN A 43 7.59 -3.03 11.22
C GLN A 43 8.97 -2.35 11.16
N PHE A 44 9.65 -2.40 10.01
CA PHE A 44 10.94 -1.72 9.83
C PHE A 44 10.82 -0.20 9.96
N ALA A 45 9.70 0.38 9.53
CA ALA A 45 9.42 1.80 9.68
C ALA A 45 9.30 2.19 11.16
N ARG A 46 8.55 1.41 11.94
CA ARG A 46 8.41 1.61 13.39
C ARG A 46 9.75 1.49 14.12
N GLU A 47 10.58 0.54 13.72
CA GLU A 47 11.93 0.38 14.28
C GLU A 47 12.85 1.55 13.93
N SER A 48 12.80 2.04 12.69
CA SER A 48 13.57 3.22 12.29
C SER A 48 13.12 4.46 13.06
N ALA A 49 11.79 4.64 13.19
CA ALA A 49 11.19 5.72 13.97
C ALA A 49 11.58 5.67 15.45
N SER A 50 11.63 4.49 16.08
CA SER A 50 12.02 4.35 17.49
C SER A 50 13.49 4.72 17.74
N ARG A 51 14.34 4.60 16.72
CA ARG A 51 15.74 5.04 16.73
C ARG A 51 15.91 6.52 16.32
N GLY A 52 14.82 7.20 15.95
CA GLY A 52 14.85 8.57 15.44
C GLY A 52 15.36 8.71 14.00
N ASP A 53 15.53 7.61 13.27
CA ASP A 53 15.85 7.64 11.83
C ASP A 53 14.57 7.87 11.02
N TRP A 54 14.12 9.13 11.03
CA TRP A 54 12.87 9.54 10.38
C TRP A 54 12.94 9.44 8.85
N ALA A 55 14.13 9.58 8.27
CA ALA A 55 14.29 9.44 6.82
C ALA A 55 14.12 7.98 6.37
N GLN A 56 14.69 7.02 7.10
CA GLN A 56 14.46 5.59 6.84
C GLN A 56 13.02 5.19 7.20
N ALA A 57 12.47 5.69 8.30
CA ALA A 57 11.08 5.44 8.69
C ALA A 57 10.10 5.88 7.59
N MET A 58 10.32 7.07 7.02
CA MET A 58 9.52 7.60 5.91
C MET A 58 9.56 6.67 4.70
N ARG A 59 10.75 6.22 4.27
CA ARG A 59 10.88 5.29 3.13
C ARG A 59 10.14 3.99 3.39
N ASN A 60 10.35 3.38 4.56
CA ASN A 60 9.71 2.12 4.90
C ASN A 60 8.18 2.24 5.00
N TYR A 61 7.65 3.35 5.54
CA TYR A 61 6.20 3.57 5.56
C TYR A 61 5.62 3.84 4.16
N ALA A 62 6.36 4.56 3.30
CA ALA A 62 5.96 4.79 1.91
C ALA A 62 5.92 3.47 1.13
N ASP A 63 6.98 2.67 1.20
CA ASP A 63 7.02 1.34 0.58
C ASP A 63 5.88 0.46 1.10
N ALA A 64 5.60 0.51 2.41
CA ALA A 64 4.51 -0.24 3.01
C ALA A 64 3.16 0.18 2.43
N ALA A 65 2.94 1.48 2.26
CA ALA A 65 1.72 2.01 1.67
C ALA A 65 1.56 1.55 0.22
N ASP A 66 2.62 1.63 -0.59
CA ASP A 66 2.62 1.20 -1.99
C ASP A 66 2.31 -0.31 -2.11
N ASN A 67 2.93 -1.15 -1.28
CA ASN A 67 2.64 -2.59 -1.25
C ASN A 67 1.20 -2.87 -0.78
N ALA A 68 0.68 -2.11 0.19
CA ALA A 68 -0.71 -2.24 0.62
C ALA A 68 -1.71 -1.82 -0.49
N GLU A 69 -1.34 -0.85 -1.34
CA GLU A 69 -2.14 -0.47 -2.52
C GLU A 69 -2.09 -1.56 -3.61
N LEU A 70 -0.90 -2.08 -3.93
CA LEU A 70 -0.70 -3.17 -4.90
C LEU A 70 -1.40 -4.47 -4.47
N GLY A 71 -1.34 -4.79 -3.19
CA GLY A 71 -2.00 -5.97 -2.61
C GLY A 71 -3.51 -5.81 -2.40
N HIS A 72 -4.09 -4.65 -2.72
CA HIS A 72 -5.49 -4.30 -2.45
C HIS A 72 -5.88 -4.45 -0.97
N GLY A 73 -4.99 -4.01 -0.07
CA GLY A 73 -5.30 -3.85 1.35
C GLY A 73 -6.50 -2.93 1.57
N ASP A 74 -7.12 -3.01 2.73
CA ASP A 74 -8.26 -2.16 3.02
C ASP A 74 -7.85 -0.67 3.07
N ALA A 75 -8.75 0.20 2.64
CA ALA A 75 -8.48 1.63 2.53
C ALA A 75 -8.15 2.29 3.90
N ALA A 76 -8.62 1.73 5.03
CA ALA A 76 -8.29 2.26 6.35
C ALA A 76 -6.83 1.95 6.73
N TRP A 77 -6.34 0.76 6.40
CA TRP A 77 -4.93 0.42 6.56
C TRP A 77 -4.04 1.28 5.67
N GLN A 78 -4.38 1.42 4.38
CA GLN A 78 -3.63 2.30 3.47
C GLN A 78 -3.61 3.75 3.99
N ALA A 79 -4.75 4.26 4.47
CA ALA A 79 -4.82 5.60 5.06
C ALA A 79 -3.87 5.77 6.25
N ARG A 80 -3.81 4.77 7.14
CA ARG A 80 -2.91 4.77 8.30
C ARG A 80 -1.45 4.77 7.87
N LEU A 81 -1.07 3.95 6.89
CA LEU A 81 0.30 3.89 6.37
C LEU A 81 0.74 5.23 5.76
N HIS A 82 -0.12 5.84 4.94
CA HIS A 82 0.14 7.18 4.43
C HIS A 82 0.21 8.24 5.55
N HIS A 83 -0.63 8.16 6.59
CA HIS A 83 -0.52 9.08 7.72
C HIS A 83 0.85 8.96 8.42
N GLU A 84 1.31 7.75 8.68
CA GLU A 84 2.62 7.50 9.29
C GLU A 84 3.78 7.92 8.40
N ALA A 85 3.70 7.68 7.09
CA ALA A 85 4.68 8.18 6.12
C ALA A 85 4.75 9.72 6.14
N GLY A 86 3.60 10.40 6.21
CA GLY A 86 3.52 11.86 6.31
C GLY A 86 4.12 12.40 7.61
N ARG A 87 3.86 11.72 8.74
CA ARG A 87 4.46 12.07 10.04
C ARG A 87 5.98 11.89 10.03
N ALA A 88 6.48 10.79 9.47
CA ALA A 88 7.92 10.54 9.35
C ALA A 88 8.58 11.54 8.38
N ALA A 89 7.94 11.87 7.26
CA ALA A 89 8.40 12.91 6.34
C ALA A 89 8.50 14.28 7.01
N SER A 90 7.48 14.65 7.80
CA SER A 90 7.49 15.90 8.57
C SER A 90 8.64 15.94 9.57
N ALA A 91 8.91 14.82 10.26
CA ALA A 91 10.02 14.70 11.19
C ALA A 91 11.40 14.71 10.51
N ALA A 92 11.47 14.26 9.26
CA ALA A 92 12.65 14.31 8.41
C ALA A 92 12.81 15.64 7.65
N CYS A 93 11.97 16.65 7.92
CA CYS A 93 11.94 17.95 7.24
C CYS A 93 11.78 17.81 5.70
N ARG A 94 10.90 16.88 5.27
CA ARG A 94 10.55 16.61 3.87
C ARG A 94 9.12 17.05 3.60
N ASP A 95 8.89 18.37 3.55
CA ASP A 95 7.54 18.95 3.55
C ASP A 95 6.69 18.53 2.34
N ASP A 96 7.28 18.47 1.14
CA ASP A 96 6.54 18.02 -0.06
C ASP A 96 6.06 16.57 0.06
N ALA A 97 6.91 15.69 0.58
CA ALA A 97 6.56 14.29 0.84
C ALA A 97 5.50 14.20 1.94
N ALA A 98 5.63 14.98 3.01
CA ALA A 98 4.65 15.04 4.07
C ALA A 98 3.26 15.47 3.55
N GLN A 99 3.21 16.53 2.73
CA GLN A 99 1.97 17.00 2.10
C GLN A 99 1.34 15.91 1.23
N PHE A 100 2.14 15.25 0.39
CA PHE A 100 1.68 14.17 -0.48
C PHE A 100 1.01 13.06 0.35
N HIS A 101 1.73 12.55 1.35
CA HIS A 101 1.26 11.44 2.17
C HIS A 101 0.04 11.82 3.03
N PHE A 102 -0.02 13.02 3.62
CA PHE A 102 -1.22 13.44 4.35
C PHE A 102 -2.44 13.59 3.44
N ARG A 103 -2.30 14.17 2.23
CA ARG A 103 -3.41 14.25 1.28
C ARG A 103 -3.93 12.87 0.87
N ARG A 104 -3.02 11.92 0.63
CA ARG A 104 -3.39 10.54 0.30
C ARG A 104 -4.11 9.85 1.46
N ALA A 105 -3.62 10.02 2.68
CA ALA A 105 -4.26 9.51 3.89
C ALA A 105 -5.69 10.06 4.06
N ILE A 106 -5.92 11.36 3.83
CA ILE A 106 -7.24 12.00 3.90
C ILE A 106 -8.20 11.39 2.86
N ALA A 107 -7.74 11.24 1.62
CA ALA A 107 -8.56 10.68 0.54
C ALA A 107 -8.97 9.22 0.84
N LEU A 108 -8.04 8.40 1.33
CA LEU A 108 -8.29 7.01 1.69
C LEU A 108 -9.17 6.88 2.93
N ALA A 109 -8.97 7.72 3.95
CA ALA A 109 -9.83 7.75 5.14
C ALA A 109 -11.28 8.07 4.77
N LYS A 110 -11.49 9.04 3.86
CA LYS A 110 -12.81 9.36 3.31
C LYS A 110 -13.43 8.18 2.56
N GLN A 111 -12.66 7.47 1.74
CA GLN A 111 -13.12 6.27 1.04
C GLN A 111 -13.51 5.16 2.03
N ALA A 112 -12.73 4.99 3.11
CA ALA A 112 -12.99 4.02 4.17
C ALA A 112 -14.10 4.44 5.15
N SER A 113 -14.68 5.64 5.00
CA SER A 113 -15.61 6.24 5.99
C SER A 113 -15.02 6.29 7.41
N THR A 114 -13.72 6.55 7.53
CA THR A 114 -12.98 6.70 8.79
C THR A 114 -12.50 8.15 8.97
N SER A 115 -12.07 8.52 10.19
CA SER A 115 -11.63 9.88 10.48
C SER A 115 -10.29 10.21 9.82
N SER A 116 -10.22 11.38 9.19
CA SER A 116 -9.00 12.00 8.61
C SER A 116 -8.40 13.11 9.48
N ALA A 117 -8.97 13.40 10.65
CA ALA A 117 -8.71 14.62 11.42
C ALA A 117 -7.23 14.83 11.79
N LEU A 118 -6.50 13.76 12.08
CA LEU A 118 -5.07 13.85 12.40
C LEU A 118 -4.24 14.27 11.17
N SER A 119 -4.54 13.70 10.00
CA SER A 119 -3.87 14.06 8.75
C SER A 119 -4.22 15.47 8.29
N GLU A 120 -5.48 15.90 8.46
CA GLU A 120 -5.92 17.27 8.15
C GLU A 120 -5.17 18.29 9.01
N LYS A 121 -5.18 18.09 10.34
CA LYS A 121 -4.47 18.95 11.28
C LYS A 121 -2.96 19.02 11.02
N ALA A 122 -2.35 17.89 10.65
CA ALA A 122 -0.93 17.83 10.31
C ALA A 122 -0.64 18.59 9.00
N LEU A 123 -1.48 18.42 7.98
CA LEU A 123 -1.37 19.14 6.71
C LEU A 123 -1.55 20.65 6.88
N GLU A 124 -2.55 21.09 7.65
CA GLU A 124 -2.75 22.50 7.99
C GLU A 124 -1.55 23.08 8.74
N SER A 125 -1.02 22.34 9.72
CA SER A 125 0.17 22.75 10.48
C SER A 125 1.39 22.93 9.59
N LEU A 126 1.58 22.04 8.62
CA LEU A 126 2.66 22.11 7.64
C LEU A 126 2.50 23.32 6.70
N GLN A 127 1.29 23.56 6.21
CA GLN A 127 0.97 24.71 5.36
C GLN A 127 1.10 26.06 6.08
N ALA A 128 0.89 26.06 7.39
CA ALA A 128 1.13 27.22 8.24
C ALA A 128 2.63 27.50 8.50
N GLY A 129 3.55 26.72 7.91
CA GLY A 129 4.99 26.93 8.03
C GLY A 129 5.54 26.61 9.42
N LYS A 130 4.87 25.73 10.19
CA LYS A 130 5.42 25.26 11.46
C LYS A 130 6.74 24.52 11.22
N PRO A 131 7.71 24.64 12.14
CA PRO A 131 8.99 23.97 11.99
C PRO A 131 8.81 22.45 11.88
N CYS A 132 9.67 21.81 11.10
CA CYS A 132 9.65 20.36 10.93
C CYS A 132 9.81 19.64 12.28
N GLY A 133 9.13 18.50 12.40
CA GLY A 133 9.04 17.74 13.64
C GLY A 133 7.99 16.64 13.53
N VAL A 134 7.90 15.81 14.57
CA VAL A 134 6.90 14.73 14.63
C VAL A 134 5.53 15.33 14.97
N PRO A 135 4.55 15.31 14.05
CA PRO A 135 3.21 15.77 14.35
C PRO A 135 2.57 14.85 15.40
N ARG A 136 1.89 15.45 16.38
CA ARG A 136 1.10 14.76 17.41
C ARG A 136 -0.35 14.61 16.98
#